data_AF-A0A962IW48-F1
#
_entry.id   AF-A0A962IW48-F1
#
_cell.length_a   1.000
_cell.length_b   1.000
_cell.length_c   1.000
_cell.angle_alpha   90.00
_cell.angle_beta   90.00
_cell.angle_gamma   90.00
#
_symmetry.space_group_name_H-M   'P 1'
#
loop_
_entity.id
_entity.type
_entity.pdbx_description
1 polymer ?
#
loop_
_entity_poly.entity_id
_entity_poly.type
_entity_poly.pdbx_seq_one_letter_code
_entity_poly.pdbx_strand_id
1 'polypeptide(L)'
;MEFLAEYGLFLAKTVTFLLAAIVVIAVIAAASQKQKRTDRGHIEVRNLNDAVEQVTNTMKSAVFTEATLKLEEKAEKKRQKEKQKKEKQEAREGSLNRKRLFVLDFDGDVQASETDQLREAVTAVLSIATPEDEVLLRLESPG
;
A
#
# COMPACT_ATOMS: atom_id res chain seq x y z
N MET A 1 -12.23 -46.88 -47.51
CA MET A 1 -13.08 -45.68 -47.37
C MET A 1 -13.53 -45.45 -45.93
N GLU A 2 -13.74 -46.49 -45.11
CA GLU A 2 -14.14 -46.34 -43.71
C GLU A 2 -13.07 -45.69 -42.81
N PHE A 3 -11.78 -46.01 -43.00
CA PHE A 3 -10.68 -45.44 -42.21
C PHE A 3 -10.56 -43.90 -42.30
N LEU A 4 -10.78 -43.32 -43.47
CA LEU A 4 -10.77 -41.86 -43.67
C LEU A 4 -11.99 -41.20 -43.01
N ALA A 5 -13.14 -41.88 -43.00
CA ALA A 5 -14.35 -41.41 -42.35
C ALA A 5 -14.24 -41.47 -40.82
N GLU A 6 -13.67 -42.55 -40.28
CA GLU A 6 -13.39 -42.70 -38.84
C GLU A 6 -12.36 -41.68 -38.34
N TYR A 7 -11.28 -41.46 -39.11
CA TYR A 7 -10.27 -40.46 -38.77
C TYR A 7 -10.82 -39.04 -38.88
N GLY A 8 -11.63 -38.74 -39.91
CA GLY A 8 -12.32 -37.45 -40.04
C GLY A 8 -13.30 -37.19 -38.89
N LEU A 9 -14.03 -38.22 -38.45
CA LEU A 9 -14.93 -38.12 -37.30
C LEU A 9 -14.16 -37.91 -35.99
N PHE A 10 -13.02 -38.58 -35.81
CA PHE A 10 -12.14 -38.37 -34.66
C PHE A 10 -11.59 -36.93 -34.64
N LEU A 11 -11.14 -36.43 -35.79
CA LEU A 11 -10.66 -35.05 -35.94
C LEU A 11 -11.76 -34.02 -35.64
N ALA A 12 -12.98 -34.24 -36.13
CA ALA A 12 -14.11 -33.37 -35.82
C ALA A 12 -14.43 -33.36 -34.31
N LYS A 13 -14.37 -34.52 -33.65
CA LYS A 13 -14.58 -34.63 -32.19
C LYS A 13 -13.50 -33.91 -31.38
N THR A 14 -12.23 -34.00 -31.77
CA THR A 14 -11.15 -33.30 -31.05
C THR A 14 -11.21 -31.79 -31.26
N VAL A 15 -11.52 -31.33 -32.47
CA VAL A 15 -11.70 -29.90 -32.77
C VAL A 15 -12.90 -29.33 -32.02
N THR A 16 -14.03 -30.04 -31.99
CA THR A 16 -15.22 -29.60 -31.23
C THR A 16 -14.96 -29.57 -29.72
N PHE A 17 -14.22 -30.53 -29.18
CA PHE A 17 -13.81 -30.52 -27.78
C PHE A 17 -12.88 -29.33 -27.45
N LEU A 18 -11.92 -29.02 -28.32
CA LEU A 18 -11.04 -27.85 -28.15
C LEU A 18 -11.82 -26.54 -28.20
N LEU A 19 -12.75 -26.39 -29.15
CA LEU A 19 -13.61 -25.22 -29.25
C LEU A 19 -14.49 -25.07 -27.99
N ALA A 20 -15.08 -26.16 -27.50
CA ALA A 20 -15.86 -26.14 -26.26
C ALA A 20 -15.00 -25.71 -25.06
N ALA A 21 -13.77 -26.21 -24.95
CA ALA A 21 -12.85 -25.82 -23.89
C ALA A 21 -12.50 -24.31 -23.94
N ILE A 22 -12.23 -23.77 -25.14
CA ILE A 22 -11.96 -22.34 -25.33
C ILE A 22 -13.16 -21.49 -24.90
N VAL A 23 -14.38 -21.88 -25.29
CA VAL A 23 -15.61 -21.15 -24.90
C VAL A 23 -15.80 -21.15 -23.39
N VAL A 24 -15.58 -22.29 -22.73
CA VAL A 24 -15.68 -22.38 -21.25
C VAL A 24 -14.65 -21.46 -20.58
N ILE A 25 -13.40 -21.47 -21.03
CA ILE A 25 -12.35 -20.59 -20.50
C ILE A 25 -12.71 -19.11 -20.71
N ALA A 26 -13.22 -18.75 -21.90
CA ALA A 26 -13.63 -17.38 -22.21
C ALA A 26 -14.77 -16.90 -21.30
N VAL A 27 -15.76 -17.75 -21.02
CA VAL A 27 -16.88 -17.43 -20.11
C VAL A 27 -16.37 -17.22 -18.68
N ILE A 28 -15.48 -18.09 -18.19
CA ILE A 28 -14.89 -17.96 -16.84
C ILE A 28 -14.05 -16.68 -16.75
N ALA A 29 -13.24 -16.39 -17.77
CA ALA A 29 -12.43 -15.17 -17.82
C ALA A 29 -13.32 -13.91 -17.80
N ALA A 30 -14.35 -13.86 -18.64
CA ALA A 30 -15.29 -12.73 -18.70
C ALA A 30 -16.07 -12.54 -17.38
N ALA A 31 -16.47 -13.63 -16.74
CA ALA A 31 -17.14 -13.58 -15.43
C ALA A 31 -16.21 -13.05 -14.34
N SER A 32 -14.94 -13.50 -14.30
CA SER A 32 -13.95 -13.04 -13.32
C SER A 32 -13.57 -11.57 -13.49
N GLN A 33 -13.60 -11.05 -14.73
CA GLN A 33 -13.27 -9.66 -15.02
C GLN A 33 -14.36 -8.67 -14.55
N LYS A 34 -15.62 -9.11 -14.50
CA LYS A 34 -16.73 -8.29 -13.98
C LYS A 34 -16.64 -8.04 -12.47
N GLN A 35 -16.03 -8.96 -11.73
CA GLN A 35 -15.90 -8.87 -10.26
C GLN A 35 -14.72 -7.99 -9.81
N LYS A 36 -13.76 -7.70 -10.69
CA LYS A 36 -12.65 -6.77 -10.41
C LYS A 36 -13.03 -5.29 -10.57
N ARG A 37 -14.27 -4.98 -10.98
CA ARG A 37 -14.80 -3.59 -11.03
C ARG A 37 -15.51 -3.20 -9.73
N THR A 38 -14.99 -3.63 -8.59
CA THR A 38 -15.17 -2.86 -7.36
C THR A 38 -13.91 -2.05 -7.20
N ASP A 39 -13.94 -0.81 -7.70
CA ASP A 39 -12.98 0.26 -7.39
C ASP A 39 -12.98 0.49 -5.87
N ARG A 40 -12.31 -0.39 -5.15
CA ARG A 40 -11.85 -0.06 -3.81
C ARG A 40 -10.39 0.28 -3.99
N GLY A 41 -10.11 1.57 -4.08
CA GLY A 41 -8.76 2.08 -3.92
C GLY A 41 -8.11 1.42 -2.70
N HIS A 42 -6.81 1.16 -2.77
CA HIS A 42 -6.06 0.68 -1.62
C HIS A 42 -5.38 1.88 -0.98
N ILE A 43 -5.41 1.95 0.35
CA ILE A 43 -4.72 3.00 1.11
C ILE A 43 -3.32 2.48 1.46
N GLU A 44 -2.29 3.15 0.95
CA GLU A 44 -0.91 2.91 1.36
C GLU A 44 -0.54 3.89 2.48
N VAL A 45 -0.10 3.36 3.63
CA VAL A 45 0.37 4.18 4.75
C VAL A 45 1.88 4.05 4.86
N ARG A 46 2.59 5.19 4.81
CA ARG A 46 4.05 5.26 4.96
C ARG A 46 4.42 6.02 6.22
N ASN A 47 5.40 5.50 6.96
CA ASN A 47 5.96 6.19 8.12
C ASN A 47 7.11 7.09 7.67
N LEU A 48 6.88 8.41 7.65
CA LEU A 48 7.89 9.39 7.23
C LEU A 48 9.12 9.39 8.15
N ASN A 49 8.97 9.01 9.42
CA ASN A 49 10.11 8.97 10.34
C ASN A 49 11.14 7.93 9.90
N ASP A 50 10.70 6.79 9.36
CA ASP A 50 11.60 5.72 8.92
C ASP A 50 12.43 6.18 7.71
N ALA A 51 11.81 6.93 6.79
CA ALA A 51 12.50 7.51 5.64
C ALA A 51 13.56 8.55 6.08
N VAL A 52 13.20 9.43 7.02
CA VAL A 52 14.13 10.44 7.57
C VAL A 52 15.26 9.77 8.36
N GLU A 53 14.97 8.72 9.13
CA GLU A 53 15.97 7.96 9.88
C GLU A 53 16.96 7.27 8.93
N GLN A 54 16.48 6.69 7.84
CA GLN A 54 17.35 6.08 6.82
C GLN A 54 18.32 7.11 6.21
N VAL A 55 17.82 8.26 5.78
CA VAL A 55 18.67 9.34 5.24
C VAL A 55 19.66 9.84 6.28
N THR A 56 19.22 10.01 7.52
CA THR A 56 20.06 10.46 8.63
C THR A 56 21.20 9.46 8.89
N ASN A 57 20.90 8.16 8.89
CA ASN A 57 21.89 7.11 9.12
C ASN A 57 22.93 7.06 8.00
N THR A 58 22.51 7.21 6.73
CA THR A 58 23.44 7.33 5.60
C THR A 58 24.36 8.53 5.77
N MET A 59 23.82 9.70 6.12
CA MET A 59 24.61 10.91 6.35
C MET A 59 25.60 10.75 7.51
N LYS A 60 25.17 10.18 8.64
CA LYS A 60 26.05 9.89 9.79
C LYS A 60 27.20 8.98 9.39
N SER A 61 26.94 7.95 8.58
CA SER A 61 27.98 7.00 8.15
C SER A 61 29.05 7.63 7.26
N ALA A 62 28.70 8.66 6.48
CA ALA A 62 29.63 9.37 5.61
C ALA A 62 30.44 10.45 6.36
N VAL A 63 29.85 11.07 7.38
CA VAL A 63 30.45 12.22 8.09
C VAL A 63 31.19 11.81 9.37
N PHE A 64 30.75 10.76 10.07
CA PHE A 64 31.28 10.39 11.38
C PHE A 64 32.43 9.39 11.28
N THR A 65 33.32 9.47 12.27
CA THR A 65 34.38 8.46 12.48
C THR A 65 33.81 7.21 13.15
N GLU A 66 34.47 6.06 12.97
CA GLU A 66 33.97 4.78 13.52
C GLU A 66 33.72 4.82 15.04
N ALA A 67 34.56 5.56 15.79
CA ALA A 67 34.40 5.71 17.24
C ALA A 67 33.16 6.56 17.61
N THR A 68 32.89 7.64 16.89
CA THR A 68 31.72 8.51 17.15
C THR A 68 30.42 7.85 16.72
N LEU A 69 30.44 7.10 15.62
CA LEU A 69 29.31 6.31 15.13
C LEU A 69 28.89 5.25 16.17
N LYS A 70 29.84 4.50 16.74
CA LYS A 70 29.57 3.52 17.81
C LYS A 70 28.99 4.14 19.09
N LEU A 71 29.34 5.39 19.40
CA LEU A 71 28.78 6.10 20.55
C LEU A 71 27.33 6.51 20.30
N GLU A 72 27.05 7.06 19.12
CA GLU A 72 25.69 7.43 18.71
C GLU A 72 24.75 6.23 18.64
N GLU A 73 25.17 5.12 18.02
CA GLU A 73 24.35 3.90 17.98
C GLU A 73 23.99 3.39 19.39
N LYS A 74 24.92 3.49 20.35
CA LYS A 74 24.66 3.11 21.75
C LYS A 74 23.67 4.08 22.40
N ALA A 75 23.77 5.37 22.11
CA ALA A 75 22.84 6.39 22.61
C ALA A 75 21.43 6.19 22.02
N GLU A 76 21.31 5.94 20.72
CA GLU A 76 20.04 5.65 20.05
C GLU A 76 19.40 4.37 20.57
N LYS A 77 20.17 3.27 20.73
CA LYS A 77 19.65 2.03 21.33
C LYS A 77 19.13 2.25 22.75
N LYS A 78 19.75 3.12 23.55
CA LYS A 78 19.23 3.50 24.88
C LYS A 78 17.91 4.27 24.75
N ARG A 79 17.88 5.31 23.90
CA ARG A 79 16.67 6.11 23.65
C ARG A 79 15.50 5.27 23.14
N GLN A 80 15.74 4.33 22.21
CA GLN A 80 14.71 3.42 21.69
C GLN A 80 14.17 2.50 22.79
N LYS A 81 15.03 1.93 23.65
CA LYS A 81 14.59 1.12 24.79
C LYS A 81 13.76 1.92 25.78
N GLU A 82 14.11 3.17 26.04
CA GLU A 82 13.34 4.07 26.91
C GLU A 82 11.99 4.42 26.29
N LYS A 83 11.94 4.74 24.99
CA LYS A 83 10.67 4.96 24.26
C LYS A 83 9.76 3.75 24.32
N GLN A 84 10.26 2.56 24.00
CA GLN A 84 9.46 1.32 24.04
C GLN A 84 8.94 1.00 25.45
N LYS A 85 9.72 1.30 26.50
CA LYS A 85 9.27 1.14 27.88
C LYS A 85 8.11 2.09 28.20
N LYS A 86 8.21 3.36 27.80
CA LYS A 86 7.15 4.35 27.97
C LYS A 86 5.91 3.97 27.18
N GLU A 87 6.05 3.62 25.89
CA GLU A 87 4.95 3.17 25.04
C GLU A 87 4.24 1.95 25.63
N LYS A 88 4.98 1.00 26.22
CA LYS A 88 4.39 -0.17 26.89
C LYS A 88 3.69 0.18 28.20
N GLN A 89 4.15 1.20 28.92
CA GLN A 89 3.47 1.71 30.13
C GLN A 89 2.19 2.45 29.75
N GLU A 90 2.26 3.37 28.79
CA GLU A 90 1.14 4.14 28.26
C GLU A 90 0.06 3.21 27.66
N ALA A 91 0.46 2.15 26.94
CA ALA A 91 -0.47 1.14 26.43
C ALA A 91 -1.16 0.33 27.54
N ARG A 92 -0.50 0.11 28.69
CA ARG A 92 -1.09 -0.56 29.87
C ARG A 92 -2.04 0.34 30.64
N GLU A 93 -1.76 1.64 30.65
CA GLU A 93 -2.59 2.67 31.28
C GLU A 93 -3.77 3.10 30.39
N GLY A 94 -3.91 2.52 29.20
CA GLY A 94 -4.98 2.80 28.26
C GLY A 94 -4.85 4.14 27.53
N SER A 95 -3.78 4.90 27.77
CA SER A 95 -3.50 6.13 27.07
C SER A 95 -2.79 5.83 25.75
N LEU A 96 -3.56 5.49 24.72
CA LEU A 96 -3.05 5.41 23.33
C LEU A 96 -2.86 6.81 22.69
N ASN A 97 -2.81 7.85 23.52
CA ASN A 97 -2.96 9.25 23.12
C ASN A 97 -1.62 9.85 22.67
N ARG A 98 -1.00 9.21 21.68
CA ARG A 98 0.17 9.77 21.01
C ARG A 98 -0.33 10.75 19.95
N LYS A 99 0.11 12.00 20.07
CA LYS A 99 -0.06 13.01 19.02
C LYS A 99 0.61 12.55 17.73
N ARG A 100 -0.17 12.42 16.66
CA ARG A 100 0.29 12.05 15.31
C ARG A 100 0.02 13.19 14.35
N LEU A 101 0.91 13.33 13.37
CA LEU A 101 0.71 14.20 12.22
C LEU A 101 0.44 13.30 11.01
N PHE A 102 -0.75 13.39 10.43
CA PHE A 102 -1.08 12.74 9.17
C PHE A 102 -0.71 13.67 8.03
N VAL A 103 0.14 13.21 7.11
CA VAL A 103 0.49 13.97 5.90
C VAL A 103 -0.30 13.38 4.74
N LEU A 104 -1.11 14.21 4.10
CA LEU A 104 -1.87 13.88 2.90
C LEU A 104 -1.27 14.63 1.72
N ASP A 105 -1.12 13.94 0.60
CA ASP A 105 -0.69 14.52 -0.66
C ASP A 105 -1.90 14.66 -1.57
N PHE A 106 -1.99 15.82 -2.23
CA PHE A 106 -2.98 16.08 -3.27
C PHE A 106 -2.30 16.75 -4.45
N ASP A 107 -2.25 16.03 -5.57
CA ASP A 107 -1.80 16.51 -6.86
C ASP A 107 -3.03 16.75 -7.74
N GLY A 108 -3.58 17.95 -7.62
CA GLY A 108 -4.76 18.38 -8.33
C GLY A 108 -4.44 18.67 -9.79
N ASP A 109 -5.28 18.17 -10.69
CA ASP A 109 -5.34 18.61 -12.07
C ASP A 109 -6.56 19.52 -12.31
N VAL A 110 -6.62 20.18 -13.47
CA VAL A 110 -7.76 21.03 -13.87
C VAL A 110 -9.07 20.24 -13.95
N GLN A 111 -9.00 18.90 -14.04
CA GLN A 111 -10.15 18.00 -14.12
C GLN A 111 -10.64 17.52 -12.75
N ALA A 112 -9.98 17.91 -11.66
CA ALA A 112 -10.27 17.49 -10.29
C ALA A 112 -10.22 15.96 -10.09
N SER A 113 -9.41 15.25 -10.86
CA SER A 113 -9.34 13.79 -10.92
C SER A 113 -8.92 13.15 -9.59
N GLU A 114 -8.10 13.83 -8.78
CA GLU A 114 -7.64 13.33 -7.47
C GLU A 114 -8.61 13.60 -6.32
N THR A 115 -9.72 14.32 -6.53
CA THR A 115 -10.64 14.69 -5.44
C THR A 115 -11.31 13.47 -4.78
N ASP A 116 -11.59 12.43 -5.57
CA ASP A 116 -12.12 11.18 -5.05
C ASP A 116 -11.11 10.46 -4.15
N GLN A 117 -9.82 10.48 -4.52
CA GLN A 117 -8.74 9.88 -3.73
C GLN A 117 -8.53 10.65 -2.42
N LEU A 118 -8.53 11.99 -2.48
CA LEU A 118 -8.42 12.83 -1.28
C LEU A 118 -9.59 12.58 -0.33
N ARG A 119 -10.82 12.45 -0.86
CA ARG A 119 -12.00 12.12 -0.05
C ARG A 119 -11.84 10.79 0.68
N GLU A 120 -11.33 9.76 0.00
CA GLU A 120 -11.05 8.45 0.61
C GLU A 120 -9.96 8.55 1.69
N ALA A 121 -8.87 9.27 1.42
CA ALA A 121 -7.78 9.47 2.37
C ALA A 121 -8.23 10.23 3.63
N VAL A 122 -9.02 11.31 3.45
CA VAL A 122 -9.61 12.07 4.57
C VAL A 122 -10.54 11.18 5.38
N THR A 123 -11.37 10.37 4.73
CA THR A 123 -12.27 9.42 5.42
C THR A 123 -11.48 8.40 6.23
N ALA A 124 -10.36 7.91 5.69
CA ALA A 124 -9.48 6.98 6.39
C ALA A 124 -8.84 7.63 7.63
N VAL A 125 -8.33 8.86 7.50
CA VAL A 125 -7.76 9.59 8.65
C VAL A 125 -8.83 9.82 9.72
N LEU A 126 -10.02 10.29 9.35
CA LEU A 126 -11.12 10.53 10.28
C LEU A 126 -11.57 9.25 11.03
N SER A 127 -11.36 8.06 10.46
CA SER A 127 -11.74 6.80 11.11
C SER A 127 -10.87 6.43 12.32
N ILE A 128 -9.65 7.00 12.44
CA ILE A 128 -8.67 6.68 13.49
C ILE A 128 -8.09 7.90 14.22
N ALA A 129 -8.36 9.11 13.71
CA ALA A 129 -7.85 10.34 14.26
C ALA A 129 -8.50 10.68 15.61
N THR A 130 -7.68 11.23 16.51
CA THR A 130 -8.08 11.76 17.81
C THR A 130 -8.07 13.29 17.77
N PRO A 131 -8.71 13.98 18.74
CA PRO A 131 -8.69 15.45 18.79
C PRO A 131 -7.31 16.10 18.95
N GLU A 132 -6.29 15.31 19.33
CA GLU A 132 -4.92 15.79 19.48
C GLU A 132 -4.06 15.55 18.24
N ASP A 133 -4.58 14.82 17.24
CA ASP A 133 -3.88 14.57 15.99
C ASP A 133 -4.02 15.78 15.05
N GLU A 134 -2.97 16.04 14.29
CA GLU A 134 -2.92 17.11 13.29
C GLU A 134 -2.88 16.51 11.89
N VAL A 135 -3.39 17.25 10.90
CA VAL A 135 -3.37 16.85 9.49
C VAL A 135 -2.70 17.93 8.67
N LEU A 136 -1.65 17.57 7.93
CA LEU A 136 -0.96 18.43 6.97
C LEU A 136 -1.34 17.98 5.56
N LEU A 137 -1.95 18.87 4.79
CA LEU A 137 -2.23 18.64 3.37
C LEU A 137 -1.16 19.34 2.52
N ARG A 138 -0.40 18.57 1.75
CA ARG A 138 0.47 19.09 0.69
C ARG A 138 -0.35 19.17 -0.59
N LEU A 139 -0.83 20.37 -0.87
CA LEU A 139 -1.66 20.68 -2.04
C LEU A 139 -0.78 21.23 -3.16
N GLU A 140 -0.79 20.55 -4.29
CA GLU A 140 -0.28 21.03 -5.57
C GLU A 140 -1.46 21.09 -6.54
N SER A 141 -1.71 22.23 -7.19
CA SER A 141 -2.81 22.35 -8.14
C SER A 141 -2.57 23.54 -9.09
N PRO A 142 -2.86 23.39 -10.40
CA PRO A 142 -2.75 24.47 -11.37
C PRO A 142 -3.89 25.51 -11.27
N GLY A 143 -4.91 25.28 -10.43
CA GLY A 143 -6.06 26.18 -10.26
C GLY A 143 -7.31 25.45 -9.79
#